data_AF-T1FDY2-F1
#
_entry.id   AF-T1FDY2-F1
#
_cell.length_a   1.000
_cell.length_b   1.000
_cell.length_c   1.000
_cell.angle_alpha   90.00
_cell.angle_beta   90.00
_cell.angle_gamma   90.00
#
_symmetry.space_group_name_H-M   'P 1'
#
loop_
_entity.id
_entity.type
_entity.pdbx_description
1 polymer ?
#
loop_
_entity_poly.entity_id
_entity_poly.type
_entity_poly.pdbx_seq_one_letter_code
_entity_poly.pdbx_strand_id
1 'polypeptide(L)'
;MQDHRRKWNVDEYKRLARERTQNKEKERAEKAPVKLELVKLRDYKVDLDSKLGMSLVVTKTTSLSQIGGHYCCVCECNVKGIMSFLDHISGRKHQKNLGMSMKLERSTLDQVKKRFETNKRKREEEEKQYCFEERVKKLKEDEEIWKVHK
;
A
#
# COMPACT_ATOMS: atom_id res chain seq x y z
N MET A 1 -27.18 -2.42 62.90
CA MET A 1 -26.47 -1.66 61.86
C MET A 1 -26.01 -2.66 60.80
N GLN A 2 -26.62 -2.64 59.62
CA GLN A 2 -26.18 -3.51 58.51
C GLN A 2 -25.11 -2.75 57.73
N ASP A 3 -23.95 -3.37 57.57
CA ASP A 3 -22.78 -2.78 56.94
C ASP A 3 -23.00 -2.76 55.41
N HIS A 4 -23.34 -1.58 54.87
CA HIS A 4 -23.62 -1.37 53.44
C HIS A 4 -22.34 -1.34 52.57
N ARG A 5 -21.18 -1.67 53.13
CA ARG A 5 -19.91 -1.64 52.40
C ARG A 5 -19.79 -2.86 51.49
N ARG A 6 -19.89 -2.62 50.18
CA ARG A 6 -19.74 -3.65 49.13
C ARG A 6 -18.31 -4.22 49.17
N LYS A 7 -18.14 -5.38 49.79
CA LYS A 7 -16.86 -6.10 49.86
C LYS A 7 -16.67 -6.86 48.55
N TRP A 8 -15.56 -6.59 47.87
CA TRP A 8 -15.22 -7.31 46.63
C TRP A 8 -14.89 -8.76 46.96
N ASN A 9 -15.62 -9.70 46.35
CA ASN A 9 -15.35 -11.12 46.51
C ASN A 9 -14.29 -11.56 45.49
N VAL A 10 -13.05 -11.75 45.95
CA VAL A 10 -11.88 -12.06 45.11
C VAL A 10 -12.12 -13.29 44.21
N ASP A 11 -12.85 -14.29 44.69
CA ASP A 11 -13.11 -15.53 43.96
C ASP A 11 -14.07 -15.32 42.78
N GLU A 12 -15.11 -14.53 42.99
CA GLU A 12 -16.08 -14.15 41.95
C GLU A 12 -15.40 -13.39 40.81
N TYR A 13 -14.54 -12.41 41.14
CA TYR A 13 -13.79 -11.65 40.13
C TYR A 13 -12.76 -12.52 39.39
N LYS A 14 -12.15 -13.50 40.07
CA LYS A 14 -11.24 -14.47 39.45
C LYS A 14 -11.98 -15.38 38.46
N ARG A 15 -13.20 -15.80 38.80
CA ARG A 15 -14.08 -16.58 37.91
C ARG A 15 -14.49 -15.76 36.68
N LEU A 16 -14.96 -14.52 36.88
CA LEU A 16 -15.32 -13.61 35.79
C LEU A 16 -14.13 -13.32 34.86
N ALA A 17 -12.92 -13.15 35.41
CA ALA A 17 -11.71 -12.95 34.62
C ALA A 17 -11.39 -14.16 33.74
N ARG A 18 -11.52 -15.38 34.28
CA ARG A 18 -11.34 -16.63 33.52
C ARG A 18 -12.39 -16.78 32.42
N GLU A 19 -13.64 -16.48 32.73
CA GLU A 19 -14.76 -16.56 31.78
C GLU A 19 -14.57 -15.57 30.61
N ARG A 20 -14.13 -14.34 30.89
CA ARG A 20 -13.77 -13.35 29.84
C ARG A 20 -12.64 -13.85 28.94
N THR A 21 -11.64 -14.53 29.49
CA THR A 21 -10.52 -15.07 28.71
C THR A 21 -10.97 -16.24 27.84
N GLN A 22 -11.73 -17.19 28.41
CA GLN A 22 -12.28 -18.31 27.64
C GLN A 22 -13.25 -17.87 26.55
N ASN A 23 -14.09 -16.86 26.81
CA ASN A 23 -15.00 -16.36 25.79
C ASN A 23 -14.24 -15.71 24.63
N LYS A 24 -13.20 -14.93 24.91
CA LYS A 24 -12.30 -14.37 23.87
C LYS A 24 -11.58 -15.45 23.06
N GLU A 25 -11.17 -16.53 23.70
CA GLU A 25 -10.53 -17.67 23.02
C GLU A 25 -11.53 -18.42 22.12
N LYS A 26 -12.77 -18.63 22.60
CA LYS A 26 -13.85 -19.20 21.80
C LYS A 26 -14.20 -18.33 20.60
N GLU A 27 -14.39 -17.03 20.78
CA GLU A 27 -14.63 -16.08 19.68
C GLU A 27 -13.48 -16.05 18.65
N ARG A 28 -12.25 -16.30 19.10
CA ARG A 28 -11.08 -16.37 18.21
C ARG A 28 -11.00 -17.71 17.48
N ALA A 29 -11.48 -18.80 18.09
CA ALA A 29 -11.53 -20.13 17.49
C ALA A 29 -12.70 -20.28 16.50
N GLU A 30 -13.86 -19.69 16.80
CA GLU A 30 -15.02 -19.67 15.90
C GLU A 30 -14.79 -18.84 14.64
N LYS A 31 -13.91 -17.83 14.70
CA LYS A 31 -13.39 -17.15 13.52
C LYS A 31 -12.43 -18.10 12.79
N ALA A 32 -12.98 -18.94 11.92
CA ALA A 32 -12.23 -19.79 11.02
C ALA A 32 -11.10 -19.00 10.34
N PRO A 33 -9.90 -19.59 10.16
CA PRO A 33 -8.79 -18.90 9.52
C PRO A 33 -9.17 -18.62 8.06
N VAL A 34 -9.64 -17.39 7.80
CA VAL A 34 -9.89 -16.91 6.44
C VAL A 34 -8.58 -17.10 5.68
N LYS A 35 -8.61 -17.92 4.62
CA LYS A 35 -7.48 -18.10 3.73
C LYS A 35 -7.19 -16.74 3.10
N LEU A 36 -6.26 -16.01 3.69
CA LEU A 36 -5.82 -14.73 3.18
C LEU A 36 -5.12 -14.99 1.85
N GLU A 37 -5.55 -14.30 0.81
CA GLU A 37 -4.88 -14.37 -0.49
C GLU A 37 -3.45 -13.81 -0.37
N LEU A 38 -2.53 -14.34 -1.17
CA LEU A 38 -1.15 -13.83 -1.23
C LEU A 38 -1.15 -12.40 -1.79
N VAL A 39 -0.18 -11.57 -1.36
CA VAL A 39 -0.05 -10.20 -1.87
C VAL A 39 0.12 -10.21 -3.39
N LYS A 40 -0.80 -9.54 -4.09
CA LYS A 40 -0.69 -9.25 -5.52
C LYS A 40 -0.02 -7.89 -5.72
N LEU A 41 0.66 -7.72 -6.86
CA LEU A 41 1.13 -6.41 -7.29
C LEU A 41 -0.09 -5.50 -7.51
N ARG A 42 0.01 -4.21 -7.17
CA ARG A 42 -1.09 -3.27 -7.38
C ARG A 42 -1.23 -2.98 -8.87
N ASP A 43 -2.45 -3.10 -9.38
CA ASP A 43 -2.76 -2.82 -10.79
C ASP A 43 -3.08 -1.34 -11.07
N TYR A 44 -3.12 -0.49 -10.04
CA TYR A 44 -3.44 0.93 -10.16
C TYR A 44 -2.33 1.83 -9.65
N LYS A 45 -2.14 2.96 -10.33
CA LYS A 45 -1.23 4.03 -9.91
C LYS A 45 -1.92 4.83 -8.81
N VAL A 46 -1.21 5.07 -7.71
CA VAL A 46 -1.69 5.91 -6.62
C VAL A 46 -1.36 7.35 -6.96
N ASP A 47 -2.38 8.18 -7.17
CA ASP A 47 -2.18 9.60 -7.47
C ASP A 47 -1.98 10.40 -6.18
N LEU A 48 -0.73 10.81 -5.98
CA LEU A 48 -0.30 11.60 -4.82
C LEU A 48 0.03 13.06 -5.19
N ASP A 49 0.04 13.36 -6.48
CA ASP A 49 0.58 14.60 -7.04
C ASP A 49 -0.49 15.68 -7.24
N SER A 50 -1.75 15.28 -7.43
CA SER A 50 -2.85 16.19 -7.79
C SER A 50 -3.19 17.25 -6.74
N LYS A 51 -2.65 17.14 -5.53
CA LYS A 51 -2.86 18.10 -4.43
C LYS A 51 -1.60 18.88 -4.06
N LEU A 52 -0.52 18.78 -4.83
CA LEU A 52 0.68 19.58 -4.61
C LEU A 52 0.40 21.05 -4.96
N GLY A 53 0.82 21.97 -4.08
CA GLY A 53 0.68 23.41 -4.29
C GLY A 53 -0.71 24.01 -4.02
N MET A 54 -1.72 23.19 -3.69
CA MET A 54 -3.05 23.69 -3.33
C MET A 54 -3.12 24.04 -1.84
N SER A 55 -3.37 25.30 -1.50
CA SER A 55 -3.69 25.74 -0.14
C SER A 55 -5.19 25.63 0.12
N LEU A 56 -5.59 24.78 1.06
CA LEU A 56 -6.98 24.64 1.48
C LEU A 56 -7.13 25.11 2.93
N VAL A 57 -8.08 26.02 3.17
CA VAL A 57 -8.41 26.49 4.52
C VAL A 57 -9.24 25.40 5.22
N VAL A 58 -8.68 24.82 6.28
CA VAL A 58 -9.34 23.75 7.05
C VAL A 58 -10.24 24.35 8.13
N THR A 59 -11.56 24.18 8.00
CA THR A 59 -12.55 24.48 9.05
C THR A 59 -12.94 23.21 9.81
N LYS A 60 -13.50 23.36 11.03
CA LYS A 60 -13.94 22.22 11.87
C LYS A 60 -15.03 21.33 11.24
N THR A 61 -15.73 21.83 10.23
CA THR A 61 -16.79 21.11 9.50
C THR A 61 -16.28 20.38 8.25
N THR A 62 -15.00 20.54 7.91
CA THR A 62 -14.42 19.91 6.71
C THR A 62 -14.23 18.41 6.92
N SER A 63 -14.73 17.59 5.98
CA SER A 63 -14.62 16.12 6.03
C SER A 63 -13.16 15.65 6.14
N LEU A 64 -12.92 14.55 6.85
CA LEU A 64 -11.59 13.94 7.04
C LEU A 64 -10.83 13.66 5.73
N SER A 65 -11.54 13.47 4.62
CA SER A 65 -10.98 13.28 3.27
C SER A 65 -10.49 14.57 2.61
N GLN A 66 -10.95 15.72 3.09
CA GLN A 66 -10.60 17.06 2.61
C GLN A 66 -9.64 17.79 3.55
N ILE A 67 -9.53 17.35 4.81
CA ILE A 67 -8.49 17.83 5.73
C ILE A 67 -7.12 17.42 5.16
N GLY A 68 -6.18 18.37 5.11
CA GLY A 68 -4.85 18.17 4.52
C GLY A 68 -4.20 16.83 4.91
N GLY A 69 -3.59 16.18 3.91
CA GLY A 69 -3.05 14.81 4.01
C GLY A 69 -3.67 13.86 2.98
N HIS A 70 -3.29 12.58 3.05
CA HIS A 70 -3.82 11.51 2.22
C HIS A 70 -4.75 10.63 3.05
N TYR A 71 -5.99 10.47 2.59
CA TYR A 71 -7.01 9.68 3.27
C TYR A 71 -7.03 8.24 2.76
N CYS A 72 -7.02 7.28 3.67
CA CYS A 72 -7.18 5.86 3.34
C CYS A 72 -8.61 5.39 3.65
N CYS A 73 -9.34 4.94 2.62
CA CYS A 73 -10.72 4.43 2.77
C CYS A 73 -10.81 3.13 3.58
N VAL A 74 -9.80 2.25 3.49
CA VAL A 74 -9.81 0.93 4.16
C VAL A 74 -9.59 1.01 5.67
N CYS A 75 -8.92 2.06 6.12
CA CYS A 75 -8.50 2.23 7.51
C CYS A 75 -9.14 3.46 8.19
N GLU A 76 -9.95 4.22 7.44
CA GLU A 76 -10.62 5.45 7.87
C GLU A 76 -9.68 6.46 8.56
N CYS A 77 -8.41 6.52 8.14
CA CYS A 77 -7.41 7.40 8.75
C CYS A 77 -6.84 8.41 7.74
N ASN A 78 -6.58 9.62 8.24
CA ASN A 78 -5.84 10.63 7.49
C ASN A 78 -4.35 10.55 7.85
N VAL A 79 -3.50 10.30 6.85
CA VAL A 79 -2.05 10.20 7.00
C VAL A 79 -1.39 11.46 6.46
N LYS A 80 -0.61 12.12 7.30
CA LYS A 80 0.13 13.34 6.94
C LYS A 80 1.44 12.95 6.27
N GLY A 81 1.53 13.21 4.96
CA GLY A 81 2.73 12.99 4.15
C GLY A 81 2.66 11.79 3.21
N ILE A 82 3.34 11.93 2.06
CA ILE A 82 3.36 10.93 0.98
C ILE A 82 4.02 9.62 1.41
N MET A 83 5.19 9.69 2.04
CA MET A 83 5.96 8.49 2.44
C MET A 83 5.18 7.66 3.46
N SER A 84 4.65 8.33 4.48
CA SER A 84 3.83 7.70 5.51
C SER A 84 2.55 7.07 4.93
N PHE A 85 1.95 7.67 3.90
CA PHE A 85 0.78 7.10 3.23
C PHE A 85 1.12 5.85 2.40
N LEU A 86 2.26 5.84 1.71
CA LEU A 86 2.74 4.65 1.01
C LEU A 86 3.04 3.49 1.97
N ASP A 87 3.66 3.79 3.11
CA ASP A 87 3.90 2.82 4.18
C ASP A 87 2.60 2.35 4.83
N HIS A 88 1.59 3.22 4.93
CA HIS A 88 0.28 2.87 5.44
C HIS A 88 -0.43 1.84 4.55
N ILE A 89 -0.52 2.09 3.24
CA ILE A 89 -1.20 1.15 2.30
C ILE A 89 -0.42 -0.18 2.21
N SER A 90 0.91 -0.11 2.33
CA SER A 90 1.78 -1.29 2.31
C SER A 90 1.88 -2.00 3.67
N GLY A 91 1.28 -1.40 4.70
CA GLY A 91 1.37 -1.88 6.08
C GLY A 91 0.51 -3.12 6.33
N ARG A 92 0.94 -3.93 7.31
CA ARG A 92 0.24 -5.17 7.72
C ARG A 92 -1.22 -4.96 8.10
N LYS A 93 -1.56 -3.82 8.71
CA LYS A 93 -2.95 -3.51 9.11
C LYS A 93 -3.84 -3.29 7.89
N HIS A 94 -3.38 -2.46 6.95
CA HIS A 94 -4.12 -2.16 5.72
C HIS A 94 -4.33 -3.42 4.88
N GLN A 95 -3.27 -4.20 4.66
CA GLN A 95 -3.35 -5.45 3.89
C GLN A 95 -4.24 -6.50 4.56
N LYS A 96 -4.23 -6.59 5.89
CA LYS A 96 -5.12 -7.49 6.64
C LYS A 96 -6.59 -7.10 6.47
N ASN A 97 -6.91 -5.80 6.49
CA ASN A 97 -8.26 -5.32 6.25
C ASN A 97 -8.71 -5.56 4.79
N LEU A 98 -7.76 -5.55 3.84
CA LEU A 98 -7.99 -5.91 2.44
C LEU A 98 -8.13 -7.43 2.21
N GLY A 99 -7.91 -8.26 3.23
CA GLY A 99 -7.97 -9.72 3.10
C GLY A 99 -6.71 -10.36 2.50
N MET A 100 -5.60 -9.62 2.39
CA MET A 100 -4.33 -10.11 1.87
C MET A 100 -3.33 -10.43 3.00
N SER A 101 -2.57 -11.51 2.84
CA SER A 101 -1.45 -11.86 3.71
C SER A 101 -0.17 -11.26 3.14
N MET A 102 0.68 -10.63 3.96
CA MET A 102 2.03 -10.14 3.59
C MET A 102 2.98 -11.22 3.04
N LYS A 103 2.57 -12.49 3.02
CA LYS A 103 3.37 -13.59 2.48
C LYS A 103 3.38 -13.52 0.95
N LEU A 104 4.57 -13.41 0.38
CA LEU A 104 4.79 -13.51 -1.07
C LEU A 104 4.97 -14.99 -1.45
N GLU A 105 4.47 -15.39 -2.62
CA GLU A 105 4.76 -16.70 -3.19
C GLU A 105 6.24 -16.84 -3.53
N ARG A 106 6.79 -18.05 -3.41
CA ARG A 106 8.14 -18.35 -3.89
C ARG A 106 8.11 -18.51 -5.41
N SER A 107 8.96 -17.77 -6.11
CA SER A 107 9.04 -17.84 -7.57
C SER A 107 9.37 -19.24 -8.08
N THR A 108 8.70 -19.69 -9.13
CA THR A 108 9.02 -20.94 -9.84
C THR A 108 10.05 -20.71 -10.97
N LEU A 109 10.71 -21.77 -11.44
CA LEU A 109 11.69 -21.68 -12.53
C LEU A 109 11.10 -21.09 -13.82
N ASP A 110 9.84 -21.42 -14.12
CA ASP A 110 9.13 -20.91 -15.29
C ASP A 110 8.90 -19.39 -15.21
N GLN A 111 8.45 -18.90 -14.05
CA GLN A 111 8.27 -17.46 -13.79
C GLN A 111 9.57 -16.68 -13.94
N VAL A 112 10.70 -17.28 -13.54
CA VAL A 112 12.03 -16.67 -13.66
C VAL A 112 12.46 -16.59 -15.13
N LYS A 113 12.30 -17.66 -15.92
CA LYS A 113 12.60 -17.65 -17.37
C LYS A 113 11.79 -16.59 -18.11
N LYS A 114 10.49 -16.51 -17.84
CA LYS A 114 9.59 -15.51 -18.45
C LYS A 114 9.99 -14.07 -18.09
N ARG A 115 10.45 -13.84 -16.85
CA ARG A 115 10.99 -12.53 -16.44
C ARG A 115 12.29 -12.19 -17.16
N PHE A 116 13.21 -13.15 -17.31
CA PHE A 116 14.46 -12.92 -18.05
C PHE A 116 14.20 -12.58 -19.52
N GLU A 117 13.28 -13.28 -20.18
CA GLU A 117 12.90 -12.98 -21.56
C GLU A 117 12.28 -11.59 -21.69
N THR A 118 11.34 -11.25 -20.80
CA THR A 118 10.70 -9.90 -20.80
C THR A 118 11.73 -8.80 -20.55
N ASN A 119 12.68 -9.03 -19.64
CA ASN A 119 13.71 -8.05 -19.31
C ASN A 119 14.74 -7.90 -20.44
N LYS A 120 15.08 -8.99 -21.13
CA LYS A 120 15.93 -8.96 -22.32
C LYS A 120 15.27 -8.15 -23.43
N ARG A 121 13.98 -8.38 -23.70
CA ARG A 121 13.22 -7.60 -24.70
C ARG A 121 13.20 -6.11 -24.37
N LYS A 122 12.95 -5.74 -23.11
CA LYS A 122 12.97 -4.33 -22.68
C LYS A 122 14.33 -3.68 -22.88
N ARG A 123 15.41 -4.39 -22.53
CA ARG A 123 16.78 -3.90 -22.75
C ARG A 123 17.06 -3.70 -24.25
N GLU A 124 16.67 -4.66 -25.10
CA GLU A 124 16.84 -4.55 -26.55
C GLU A 124 16.01 -3.40 -27.15
N GLU A 125 14.82 -3.10 -26.60
CA GLU A 125 14.01 -1.93 -26.99
C GLU A 125 14.68 -0.61 -26.58
N GLU A 126 15.20 -0.52 -25.35
CA GLU A 126 15.96 0.64 -24.87
C GLU A 126 17.23 0.89 -25.71
N GLU A 127 17.97 -0.17 -26.05
CA GLU A 127 19.15 -0.10 -26.92
C GLU A 127 18.82 0.34 -28.35
N LYS A 128 17.70 -0.14 -28.91
CA LYS A 128 17.21 0.30 -30.23
C LYS A 128 16.74 1.75 -30.22
N GLN A 129 16.12 2.20 -29.15
CA GLN A 129 15.67 3.58 -28.99
C GLN A 129 16.87 4.55 -28.94
N TYR A 130 17.94 4.18 -28.23
CA TYR A 130 19.20 4.93 -28.24
C TYR A 130 19.85 4.97 -29.64
N CYS A 131 19.85 3.84 -30.35
CA CYS A 131 20.40 3.75 -31.70
C CYS A 131 19.61 4.58 -32.73
N PHE A 132 18.29 4.67 -32.60
CA PHE A 132 17.45 5.52 -33.45
C PHE A 132 17.69 7.01 -33.19
N GLU A 133 17.80 7.41 -31.93
CA GLU A 133 18.03 8.81 -31.55
C GLU A 133 19.40 9.32 -32.04
N GLU A 134 20.47 8.52 -31.91
CA GLU A 134 21.79 8.83 -32.49
C GLU A 134 21.75 8.96 -34.02
N ARG A 135 21.01 8.07 -34.70
CA ARG A 135 20.88 8.11 -36.16
C ARG A 135 20.11 9.35 -36.63
N VAL A 136 19.04 9.73 -35.92
CA VAL A 136 18.28 10.96 -36.20
C VAL A 136 19.11 12.21 -35.95
N LYS A 137 19.96 12.19 -34.92
CA LYS A 137 20.87 13.30 -34.62
C LYS A 137 21.90 13.52 -35.73
N LYS A 138 22.53 12.44 -36.22
CA LYS A 138 23.45 12.52 -37.37
C LYS A 138 22.80 13.05 -38.63
N LEU A 139 21.60 12.56 -38.98
CA LEU A 139 20.88 13.09 -40.16
C LEU A 139 20.56 14.60 -40.04
N LYS A 140 20.21 15.08 -38.84
CA LYS A 140 20.01 16.51 -38.61
C LYS A 140 21.30 17.31 -38.75
N GLU A 141 22.41 16.80 -38.20
CA GLU A 141 23.72 17.44 -38.35
C GLU A 141 24.13 17.51 -39.83
N ASP A 142 23.91 16.43 -40.59
CA ASP A 142 24.18 16.38 -42.03
C ASP A 142 23.27 17.34 -42.84
N GLU A 143 21.98 17.46 -42.48
CA GLU A 143 21.06 18.44 -43.09
C GLU A 143 21.48 19.89 -42.81
N GLU A 144 21.91 20.20 -41.59
CA GLU A 144 22.36 21.55 -41.22
C GLU A 144 23.67 21.90 -41.94
N ILE A 145 24.59 20.94 -42.06
CA ILE A 145 25.81 21.10 -42.87
C ILE A 145 25.43 21.34 -44.34
N TRP A 146 24.48 20.58 -44.89
CA TRP A 146 24.03 20.73 -46.28
C TRP A 146 23.36 22.08 -46.53
N LYS A 147 22.57 22.60 -45.59
CA LYS A 147 21.95 23.93 -45.68
C LYS A 147 22.96 25.06 -45.59
N VAL A 148 24.02 24.90 -44.81
CA VAL A 148 25.11 25.89 -44.71
C VAL A 148 26.01 25.87 -45.95
N HIS A 149 26.16 24.71 -46.59
CA HIS A 149 26.99 24.54 -47.78
C HIS A 149 26.28 24.89 -49.11
N LYS A 150 25.04 25.36 -49.04
CA LYS A 150 24.20 25.79 -50.17
C LYS A 150 23.92 27.28 -50.10
#